data_AF-A0A285NWI8-F1
#
_entry.id   AF-A0A285NWI8-F1
#
_cell.length_a   1.000
_cell.length_b   1.000
_cell.length_c   1.000
_cell.angle_alpha   90.00
_cell.angle_beta   90.00
_cell.angle_gamma   90.00
#
_symmetry.space_group_name_H-M   'P 1'
#
loop_
_entity.id
_entity.type
_entity.pdbx_description
1 polymer ?
#
loop_
_entity_poly.entity_id
_entity_poly.type
_entity_poly.pdbx_seq_one_letter_code
_entity_poly.pdbx_strand_id
1 'polypeptide(L)'
;MLKGANLLNFVFASQMGGYAMVLLDEVYAKWFGLFGLFPGLKDPTWFIHHQLDATLFAIPLALLWKSLPGPGIVKGLIYGVFWHILVIVISLIGSFGGAEWFQRPMTINAQISTFILHLVWGGLTGLLYSPEER
;
A
#
# COMPACT_ATOMS: atom_id res chain seq x y z
N MET A 1 20.33 7.57 -8.60
CA MET A 1 20.01 6.78 -7.39
C MET A 1 19.29 5.44 -7.66
N LEU A 2 19.26 4.93 -8.90
CA LEU A 2 18.60 3.63 -9.24
C LEU A 2 19.56 2.59 -9.86
N LYS A 3 20.89 2.73 -9.69
CA LYS A 3 21.83 1.72 -10.19
C LYS A 3 21.72 0.45 -9.31
N GLY A 4 20.93 -0.54 -9.74
CA GLY A 4 20.72 -1.82 -9.06
C GLY A 4 19.26 -2.12 -8.70
N ALA A 5 18.33 -1.17 -8.90
CA ALA A 5 16.90 -1.48 -8.86
C ALA A 5 16.50 -2.01 -10.24
N ASN A 6 16.02 -3.25 -10.30
CA ASN A 6 15.33 -3.73 -11.50
C ASN A 6 14.01 -2.94 -11.60
N LEU A 7 14.06 -1.78 -12.26
CA LEU A 7 12.96 -0.82 -12.32
C LEU A 7 11.69 -1.45 -12.88
N LEU A 8 11.83 -2.33 -13.88
CA LEU A 8 10.69 -3.05 -14.45
C LEU A 8 10.07 -4.02 -13.44
N ASN A 9 10.89 -4.79 -12.71
CA ASN A 9 10.41 -5.65 -11.64
C ASN A 9 9.79 -4.85 -10.49
N PHE A 10 10.34 -3.69 -10.13
CA PHE A 10 9.77 -2.79 -9.13
C PHE A 10 8.39 -2.27 -9.54
N VAL A 11 8.27 -1.75 -10.76
CA VAL A 11 6.98 -1.27 -11.29
C VAL A 11 5.99 -2.43 -11.34
N PHE A 12 6.39 -3.58 -11.87
CA PHE A 12 5.54 -4.76 -11.90
C PHE A 12 5.06 -5.18 -10.50
N ALA A 13 5.98 -5.36 -9.55
CA ALA A 13 5.66 -5.81 -8.20
C ALA A 13 4.71 -4.84 -7.48
N SER A 14 4.96 -3.54 -7.59
CA SER A 14 4.13 -2.52 -6.94
C SER A 14 2.74 -2.39 -7.57
N GLN A 15 2.63 -2.50 -8.90
CA GLN A 15 1.35 -2.55 -9.60
C GLN A 15 0.54 -3.79 -9.21
N MET A 16 1.17 -4.97 -9.15
CA MET A 16 0.50 -6.19 -8.68
C MET A 16 0.00 -6.05 -7.25
N GLY A 17 0.77 -5.40 -6.36
CA GLY A 17 0.34 -5.02 -5.03
C GLY A 17 -0.92 -4.14 -5.03
N GLY A 18 -0.94 -3.09 -5.85
CA GLY A 18 -2.10 -2.20 -6.00
C GLY A 18 -3.34 -2.94 -6.53
N TYR A 19 -3.17 -3.78 -7.57
CA TYR A 19 -4.26 -4.62 -8.07
C TYR A 19 -4.82 -5.56 -7.00
N ALA A 20 -3.97 -6.17 -6.18
CA ALA A 20 -4.42 -7.04 -5.11
C ALA A 20 -5.24 -6.31 -4.05
N MET A 21 -4.93 -5.05 -3.73
CA MET A 21 -5.77 -4.22 -2.86
C MET A 21 -7.16 -4.01 -3.47
N VAL A 22 -7.22 -3.57 -4.73
CA VAL A 22 -8.49 -3.31 -5.42
C VAL A 22 -9.36 -4.56 -5.47
N LEU A 23 -8.77 -5.70 -5.85
CA LEU A 23 -9.48 -6.97 -5.90
C LEU A 23 -9.93 -7.43 -4.52
N LEU A 24 -9.09 -7.31 -3.49
CA LEU A 24 -9.47 -7.70 -2.13
C LEU A 24 -10.63 -6.84 -1.61
N ASP A 25 -10.55 -5.52 -1.80
CA ASP A 25 -11.58 -4.59 -1.34
C ASP A 25 -12.93 -4.82 -2.06
N GLU A 26 -12.88 -5.13 -3.36
CA GLU A 26 -14.09 -5.38 -4.16
C GLU A 26 -14.69 -6.78 -3.91
N VAL A 27 -13.87 -7.84 -3.91
CA VAL A 27 -14.33 -9.23 -3.76
C VAL A 27 -14.93 -9.45 -2.38
N TYR A 28 -14.32 -8.88 -1.35
CA TYR A 28 -14.81 -9.02 0.03
C TYR A 28 -15.70 -7.86 0.45
N ALA A 29 -16.17 -7.04 -0.49
CA ALA A 29 -17.08 -5.94 -0.20
C ALA A 29 -18.26 -6.44 0.65
N LYS A 30 -18.57 -5.73 1.75
CA LYS A 30 -19.58 -6.07 2.76
C LYS A 30 -19.21 -7.20 3.74
N TRP A 31 -18.01 -7.78 3.65
CA TRP A 31 -17.57 -8.76 4.64
C TRP A 31 -17.38 -8.10 6.01
N PHE A 32 -18.36 -8.31 6.90
CA PHE A 32 -18.46 -7.69 8.23
C PHE A 32 -18.28 -6.16 8.25
N GLY A 33 -18.57 -5.49 7.14
CA GLY A 33 -18.36 -4.04 6.97
C GLY A 33 -16.88 -3.60 6.96
N LEU A 34 -15.95 -4.51 6.67
CA LEU A 34 -14.51 -4.21 6.58
C LEU A 34 -14.17 -3.67 5.18
N PHE A 35 -14.57 -4.36 4.11
CA PHE A 35 -14.18 -4.02 2.74
C PHE A 35 -15.31 -3.39 1.93
N GLY A 36 -14.96 -2.91 0.74
CA GLY A 36 -15.80 -2.07 -0.12
C GLY A 36 -15.68 -0.60 0.25
N LEU A 37 -14.48 -0.18 0.67
CA LEU A 37 -14.18 1.18 1.07
C LEU A 37 -14.01 2.10 -0.14
N PHE A 38 -13.55 1.55 -1.26
CA PHE A 38 -13.14 2.33 -2.42
C PHE A 38 -14.01 2.07 -3.65
N PRO A 39 -14.07 3.03 -4.60
CA PRO A 39 -14.81 2.86 -5.85
C PRO A 39 -14.36 1.66 -6.70
N GLY A 40 -13.10 1.24 -6.54
CA GLY A 40 -12.54 0.08 -7.23
C GLY A 40 -12.50 0.26 -8.75
N LEU A 41 -12.76 -0.81 -9.50
CA LEU A 41 -12.72 -0.79 -10.97
C LEU A 41 -13.87 0.01 -11.62
N LYS A 42 -14.87 0.43 -10.84
CA LYS A 42 -16.02 1.21 -11.34
C LYS A 42 -15.68 2.67 -11.62
N ASP A 43 -14.59 3.17 -11.05
CA ASP A 43 -14.04 4.51 -11.31
C ASP A 43 -12.62 4.39 -11.88
N PRO A 44 -12.47 4.46 -13.22
CA PRO A 44 -11.16 4.34 -13.87
C PRO A 44 -10.16 5.40 -13.45
N THR A 45 -10.62 6.62 -13.13
CA THR A 45 -9.75 7.73 -12.71
C THR A 45 -9.17 7.43 -11.34
N TRP A 46 -10.02 7.02 -10.39
CA TRP A 46 -9.58 6.58 -9.07
C TRP A 46 -8.62 5.39 -9.18
N PHE A 47 -8.96 4.41 -10.01
CA PHE A 47 -8.12 3.22 -10.21
C PHE A 47 -6.72 3.58 -10.73
N ILE A 48 -6.62 4.45 -11.74
CA ILE A 48 -5.31 4.90 -12.27
C ILE A 48 -4.51 5.62 -11.19
N HIS A 49 -5.13 6.55 -10.45
CA HIS A 49 -4.45 7.25 -9.36
C HIS A 49 -3.98 6.27 -8.29
N HIS A 50 -4.82 5.31 -7.90
CA HIS A 50 -4.47 4.29 -6.92
C HIS A 50 -3.27 3.45 -7.38
N GLN A 51 -3.19 3.08 -8.66
CA GLN A 51 -2.03 2.36 -9.20
C GLN A 51 -0.76 3.22 -9.19
N LEU A 52 -0.87 4.50 -9.54
CA LEU A 52 0.27 5.43 -9.46
C LEU A 52 0.76 5.57 -8.02
N ASP A 53 -0.17 5.76 -7.08
CA ASP A 53 0.11 5.85 -5.64
C ASP A 53 0.76 4.55 -5.13
N ALA A 54 0.24 3.37 -5.50
CA ALA A 54 0.81 2.09 -5.11
C ALA A 54 2.27 1.92 -5.56
N THR A 55 2.63 2.43 -6.75
CA THR A 55 4.02 2.43 -7.22
C THR A 55 4.87 3.51 -6.55
N LEU A 56 4.38 4.74 -6.46
CA LEU A 56 5.11 5.84 -5.82
C LEU A 56 5.41 5.54 -4.35
N PHE A 57 4.43 5.02 -3.63
CA PHE A 57 4.58 4.66 -2.24
C PHE A 57 5.35 3.37 -2.01
N ALA A 58 5.64 2.57 -3.04
CA ALA A 58 6.57 1.44 -2.91
C ALA A 58 8.05 1.88 -2.99
N ILE A 59 8.35 3.12 -3.42
CA ILE A 59 9.74 3.60 -3.57
C ILE A 59 10.55 3.47 -2.26
N PRO A 60 10.03 3.84 -1.07
CA PRO A 60 10.77 3.67 0.17
C PRO A 60 11.11 2.21 0.49
N LEU A 61 10.23 1.25 0.15
CA LEU A 61 10.55 -0.18 0.29
C LEU A 61 11.76 -0.57 -0.56
N ALA A 62 11.82 -0.11 -1.82
CA ALA A 62 12.96 -0.38 -2.69
C ALA A 62 14.26 0.24 -2.15
N LEU A 63 14.20 1.45 -1.59
CA LEU A 63 15.35 2.13 -1.00
C LEU A 63 15.83 1.48 0.30
N LEU A 64 14.91 0.96 1.11
CA LEU A 64 15.18 0.33 2.40
C LEU A 64 15.35 -1.19 2.31
N TRP A 65 15.29 -1.77 1.11
CA TRP A 65 15.22 -3.22 0.90
C TRP A 65 16.30 -4.00 1.65
N LYS A 66 17.54 -3.50 1.62
CA LYS A 66 18.70 -4.16 2.27
C LYS A 66 18.65 -4.06 3.80
N SER A 67 17.96 -3.05 4.34
CA SER A 67 17.86 -2.80 5.78
C SER A 67 16.75 -3.62 6.44
N LEU A 68 15.76 -4.09 5.67
CA LEU A 68 14.66 -4.89 6.20
C LEU A 68 15.09 -6.36 6.37
N PRO A 69 14.76 -7.01 7.50
CA PRO A 69 15.12 -8.41 7.72
C PRO A 69 14.18 -9.39 6.98
N GLY A 70 14.67 -10.62 6.77
CA GLY A 70 13.86 -11.74 6.28
C GLY A 70 13.73 -11.85 4.75
N PRO A 71 12.95 -12.82 4.25
CA PRO A 71 12.66 -12.97 2.82
C PRO A 71 11.73 -11.85 2.30
N GLY A 72 11.59 -11.74 0.97
CA GLY A 72 10.87 -10.64 0.32
C GLY A 72 9.46 -10.38 0.86
N ILE A 73 8.64 -11.43 1.04
CA ILE A 73 7.30 -11.31 1.64
C ILE A 73 7.34 -10.74 3.07
N VAL A 74 8.32 -11.14 3.88
CA VAL A 74 8.47 -10.66 5.26
C VAL A 74 8.88 -9.19 5.26
N LYS A 75 9.84 -8.80 4.40
CA LYS A 75 10.21 -7.38 4.19
C LYS A 75 8.99 -6.56 3.78
N GLY A 76 8.20 -7.09 2.85
CA GLY A 76 6.95 -6.49 2.38
C GLY A 76 5.92 -6.28 3.48
N LEU A 77 5.68 -7.29 4.32
CA LEU A 77 4.75 -7.20 5.45
C LEU A 77 5.23 -6.20 6.50
N ILE A 78 6.51 -6.23 6.86
CA ILE A 78 7.11 -5.25 7.78
C ILE A 78 6.89 -3.84 7.24
N TYR A 79 7.15 -3.65 5.95
CA TYR A 79 6.94 -2.37 5.29
C TYR A 79 5.46 -1.95 5.27
N GLY A 80 4.52 -2.86 4.98
CA GLY A 80 3.08 -2.59 5.02
C GLY A 80 2.60 -2.12 6.39
N VAL A 81 3.14 -2.70 7.48
CA VAL A 81 2.88 -2.22 8.86
C VAL A 81 3.39 -0.80 9.06
N PHE A 82 4.65 -0.53 8.73
CA PHE A 82 5.22 0.80 8.89
C PHE A 82 4.51 1.84 8.03
N TRP A 83 4.12 1.47 6.81
CA TRP A 83 3.36 2.33 5.91
C TRP A 83 2.00 2.70 6.50
N HIS A 84 1.27 1.73 7.04
CA HIS A 84 -0.01 2.02 7.69
C HIS A 84 0.14 2.94 8.90
N ILE A 85 1.15 2.71 9.75
CA ILE A 85 1.46 3.61 10.87
C ILE A 85 1.76 5.02 10.37
N LEU A 86 2.55 5.15 9.30
CA LEU A 86 2.87 6.44 8.70
C LEU A 86 1.61 7.15 8.18
N VAL A 87 0.70 6.44 7.51
CA VAL A 87 -0.58 7.00 7.04
C VAL A 87 -1.42 7.50 8.22
N ILE A 88 -1.48 6.76 9.33
CA ILE A 88 -2.17 7.21 10.55
C ILE A 88 -1.52 8.49 11.08
N VAL A 89 -0.19 8.52 11.23
CA VAL A 89 0.53 9.69 11.75
C VAL A 89 0.29 10.92 10.87
N ILE A 90 0.41 10.78 9.55
CA ILE A 90 0.13 11.87 8.60
C ILE A 90 -1.33 12.32 8.71
N SER A 91 -2.27 11.39 8.85
CA SER A 91 -3.69 11.72 9.01
C SER A 91 -3.96 12.50 10.28
N LEU A 92 -3.32 12.13 11.41
CA LEU A 92 -3.45 12.87 12.67
C LEU A 92 -2.86 14.28 12.54
N ILE A 93 -1.64 14.41 11.99
CA ILE A 93 -1.01 15.72 11.77
C ILE A 93 -1.87 16.59 10.86
N GLY A 94 -2.37 16.04 9.76
CA GLY A 94 -3.25 16.74 8.84
C GLY A 94 -4.56 17.17 9.49
N SER A 95 -5.15 16.33 10.34
CA SER A 95 -6.34 16.67 11.12
C SER A 95 -6.08 17.82 12.08
N PHE A 96 -4.97 17.80 12.83
CA PHE A 96 -4.60 18.91 13.73
C PHE A 96 -4.27 20.20 12.96
N GLY A 97 -3.71 20.06 11.74
CA GLY A 97 -3.40 21.17 10.85
C GLY A 97 -4.59 21.74 10.08
N GLY A 98 -5.81 21.21 10.28
CA GLY A 98 -7.02 21.72 9.63
C GLY A 98 -7.24 21.24 8.19
N ALA A 99 -6.50 20.24 7.72
CA ALA A 99 -6.66 19.71 6.36
C ALA A 99 -8.01 19.01 6.21
N GLU A 100 -8.85 19.48 5.29
CA GLU A 100 -10.24 19.03 5.13
C GLU A 100 -10.38 17.51 4.98
N TRP A 101 -9.48 16.88 4.23
CA TRP A 101 -9.53 15.43 3.95
C TRP A 101 -9.28 14.57 5.19
N PHE A 102 -8.64 15.12 6.22
CA PHE A 102 -8.33 14.41 7.46
C PHE A 102 -9.27 14.76 8.62
N GLN A 103 -10.20 15.70 8.43
CA GLN A 103 -11.18 16.08 9.45
C GLN A 103 -12.26 15.01 9.71
N ARG A 104 -12.39 14.03 8.80
CA ARG A 104 -13.38 12.95 8.92
C ARG A 104 -12.66 11.66 9.28
N PRO A 105 -12.59 11.29 10.57
CA PRO A 105 -11.90 10.06 10.96
C PRO A 105 -12.59 8.86 10.35
N MET A 106 -11.81 7.94 9.79
CA MET A 106 -12.32 6.66 9.32
C MET A 106 -12.89 5.86 10.50
N THR A 107 -13.93 5.07 10.24
CA THR A 107 -14.46 4.13 11.23
C THR A 107 -13.39 3.10 11.59
N ILE A 108 -13.50 2.47 12.77
CA ILE A 108 -12.55 1.44 13.19
C ILE A 108 -12.45 0.29 12.19
N ASN A 109 -13.58 -0.11 11.59
CA ASN A 109 -13.62 -1.15 10.57
C ASN A 109 -12.87 -0.73 9.29
N ALA A 110 -13.03 0.52 8.86
CA ALA A 110 -12.29 1.05 7.72
C ALA A 110 -10.78 1.14 7.99
N GLN A 111 -10.38 1.46 9.23
CA GLN A 111 -8.98 1.42 9.64
C GLN A 111 -8.41 0.00 9.59
N ILE A 112 -9.13 -0.98 10.15
CA ILE A 112 -8.75 -2.40 10.12
C ILE A 112 -8.61 -2.90 8.68
N SER A 113 -9.58 -2.60 7.83
CA SER A 113 -9.53 -2.97 6.41
C SER A 113 -8.37 -2.31 5.68
N THR A 114 -8.16 -1.00 5.86
CA THR A 114 -7.02 -0.28 5.28
C THR A 114 -5.69 -0.88 5.75
N PHE A 115 -5.58 -1.30 7.01
CA PHE A 115 -4.42 -2.01 7.53
C PHE A 115 -4.19 -3.33 6.79
N ILE A 116 -5.23 -4.16 6.64
CA ILE A 116 -5.15 -5.42 5.91
C ILE A 116 -4.75 -5.17 4.45
N LEU A 117 -5.31 -4.17 3.79
CA LEU A 117 -4.98 -3.80 2.42
C LEU A 117 -3.50 -3.37 2.30
N HIS A 118 -2.95 -2.61 3.26
CA HIS A 118 -1.53 -2.28 3.30
C HIS A 118 -0.64 -3.51 3.54
N LEU A 119 -1.07 -4.48 4.35
CA LEU A 119 -0.35 -5.75 4.52
C LEU A 119 -0.33 -6.54 3.21
N VAL A 120 -1.45 -6.60 2.50
CA VAL A 120 -1.57 -7.29 1.21
C VAL A 120 -0.69 -6.63 0.15
N TRP A 121 -0.79 -5.30 0.03
CA TRP A 121 0.06 -4.53 -0.88
C TRP A 121 1.53 -4.68 -0.57
N GLY A 122 1.93 -4.44 0.68
CA GLY A 122 3.32 -4.55 1.11
C GLY A 122 3.84 -5.98 0.92
N GLY A 123 3.11 -6.98 1.41
CA GLY A 123 3.47 -8.39 1.31
C GLY A 123 3.60 -8.88 -0.13
N LEU A 124 2.66 -8.56 -1.01
CA LEU A 124 2.72 -8.97 -2.41
C LEU A 124 3.80 -8.21 -3.19
N THR A 125 3.93 -6.91 -2.95
CA THR A 125 5.02 -6.12 -3.54
C THR A 125 6.38 -6.70 -3.12
N GLY A 126 6.57 -6.99 -1.83
CA GLY A 126 7.80 -7.60 -1.34
C GLY A 126 8.03 -9.04 -1.83
N LEU A 127 6.97 -9.82 -2.01
CA LEU A 127 7.07 -11.18 -2.56
C LEU A 127 7.57 -11.16 -4.01
N LEU A 128 7.07 -10.23 -4.82
CA LEU A 128 7.37 -10.14 -6.25
C LEU A 128 8.59 -9.28 -6.57
N TYR A 129 8.99 -8.41 -5.65
CA TYR A 129 10.16 -7.56 -5.81
C TYR A 129 11.44 -8.35 -5.54
N SER A 130 12.25 -8.48 -6.58
CA SER A 130 13.55 -9.15 -6.58
C SER A 130 14.58 -8.22 -7.20
N PRO A 131 15.13 -7.27 -6.42
CA PRO A 131 16.22 -6.43 -6.90
C PRO A 131 17.45 -7.29 -7.20
N GLU A 132 18.28 -6.87 -8.15
CA GLU A 132 19.55 -7.53 -8.40
C GLU A 132 20.41 -7.46 -7.12
N GLU A 133 20.73 -8.63 -6.56
CA GLU A 133 21.70 -8.72 -5.49
C GLU A 133 23.05 -8.25 -6.04
N ARG A 134 23.58 -7.18 -5.45
CA ARG A 134 25.00 -6.82 -5.59
C ARG A 134 25.75 -7.38 -4.40
#